data_AF-A0A354WJ57-F1
#
_entry.id   AF-A0A354WJ57-F1
#
_cell.length_a   1.000
_cell.length_b   1.000
_cell.length_c   1.000
_cell.angle_alpha   90.00
_cell.angle_beta   90.00
_cell.angle_gamma   90.00
#
_symmetry.space_group_name_H-M   'P 1'
#
loop_
_entity.id
_entity.type
_entity.pdbx_description
1 polymer ?
#
loop_
_entity_poly.entity_id
_entity_poly.type
_entity_poly.pdbx_seq_one_letter_code
_entity_poly.pdbx_strand_id
1 'polypeptide(L)'
;KTHTEPTIWHENKAGHISVYPYSCALRAGASYNYLLVNGERRLTEREMLRLQGFSDEFKIVGSYSTFRRLIGNSVTIPCVEIVLNCLLNK
;
A
#
# COMPACT_ATOMS: atom_id res chain seq x y z
N LYS A 1 19.95 -5.75 8.11
CA LYS A 1 19.92 -4.51 8.93
C LYS A 1 18.74 -4.63 9.86
N THR A 2 18.92 -4.48 11.17
CA THR A 2 17.82 -4.45 12.14
C THR A 2 17.17 -3.06 12.08
N HIS A 3 15.99 -2.99 11.45
CA HIS A 3 15.18 -1.77 11.46
C HIS A 3 14.39 -1.70 12.77
N THR A 4 14.35 -0.54 13.40
CA THR A 4 13.60 -0.32 14.66
C THR A 4 12.09 -0.22 14.42
N GLU A 5 11.68 0.04 13.19
CA GLU A 5 10.28 0.19 12.78
C GLU A 5 9.94 -0.82 11.68
N PRO A 6 8.65 -1.19 11.52
CA PRO A 6 8.21 -2.02 10.40
C PRO A 6 8.54 -1.36 9.05
N THR A 7 9.05 -2.17 8.12
CA THR A 7 9.47 -1.71 6.79
C THR A 7 8.79 -2.51 5.69
N ILE A 8 8.65 -1.92 4.50
CA ILE A 8 8.06 -2.57 3.33
C ILE A 8 9.16 -3.06 2.39
N TRP A 9 9.20 -4.36 2.16
CA TRP A 9 10.20 -5.04 1.33
C TRP A 9 9.54 -5.55 0.05
N HIS A 10 10.37 -5.75 -0.98
CA HIS A 10 9.93 -6.17 -2.29
C HIS A 10 10.27 -7.65 -2.55
N GLU A 11 9.27 -8.47 -2.85
CA GLU A 11 9.45 -9.84 -3.32
C GLU A 11 9.12 -9.92 -4.82
N ASN A 12 10.08 -10.35 -5.65
CA ASN A 12 9.82 -10.53 -7.07
C ASN A 12 9.11 -11.87 -7.38
N LYS A 13 8.70 -12.09 -8.64
CA LYS A 13 8.03 -13.35 -9.06
C LYS A 13 8.87 -14.62 -8.84
N ALA A 14 10.19 -14.50 -8.73
CA ALA A 14 11.10 -15.61 -8.45
C ALA A 14 11.31 -15.85 -6.94
N GLY A 15 10.63 -15.10 -6.06
CA GLY A 15 10.77 -15.20 -4.61
C GLY A 15 11.97 -14.46 -4.03
N HIS A 16 12.69 -13.65 -4.81
CA HIS A 16 13.81 -12.87 -4.28
C HIS A 16 13.28 -11.64 -3.55
N ILE A 17 13.63 -11.56 -2.26
CA ILE A 17 13.27 -10.46 -1.36
C ILE A 17 14.41 -9.43 -1.31
N SER A 18 14.08 -8.17 -1.58
CA SER A 18 15.01 -7.05 -1.55
C SER A 18 14.43 -5.84 -0.84
N VAL A 19 15.33 -5.01 -0.27
CA VAL A 19 14.98 -3.76 0.41
C VAL A 19 15.44 -2.59 -0.45
N TYR A 20 14.54 -1.64 -0.70
CA TYR A 20 14.81 -0.43 -1.46
C TYR A 20 14.54 0.82 -0.62
N PRO A 21 15.15 1.98 -0.94
CA PRO A 21 14.86 3.24 -0.26
C PRO A 21 13.40 3.67 -0.35
N TYR A 22 12.72 3.29 -1.43
CA TYR A 22 11.30 3.55 -1.66
C TYR A 22 10.59 2.26 -2.07
N SER A 23 9.38 2.06 -1.54
CA SER A 23 8.51 0.96 -1.95
C SER A 23 7.95 1.18 -3.35
N CYS A 24 7.66 0.10 -4.07
CA CYS A 24 6.85 0.20 -5.28
C CYS A 24 5.38 0.49 -4.96
N ALA A 25 4.61 0.87 -5.98
CA ALA A 25 3.19 1.14 -5.85
C ALA A 25 2.40 -0.12 -5.39
N LEU A 26 1.42 0.10 -4.52
CA LEU A 26 0.39 -0.89 -4.21
C LEU A 26 -0.53 -1.02 -5.43
N ARG A 27 -0.67 -2.22 -5.99
CA ARG A 27 -1.42 -2.47 -7.24
C ARG A 27 -2.43 -3.60 -7.05
N ALA A 28 -3.49 -3.62 -7.83
CA ALA A 28 -4.48 -4.69 -7.83
C ALA A 28 -4.12 -5.90 -8.69
N GLY A 29 -3.38 -5.68 -9.79
CA GLY A 29 -2.98 -6.70 -10.77
C GLY A 29 -1.78 -7.53 -10.33
N ALA A 30 -1.22 -8.39 -11.20
CA ALA A 30 -0.22 -9.42 -10.87
C ALA A 30 1.02 -8.98 -10.03
N SER A 31 1.31 -7.69 -9.98
CA SER A 31 2.34 -7.08 -9.12
C SER A 31 1.88 -6.77 -7.68
N TYR A 32 0.65 -7.12 -7.29
CA TYR A 32 0.14 -6.93 -5.93
C TYR A 32 0.93 -7.74 -4.89
N ASN A 33 1.55 -8.84 -5.33
CA ASN A 33 2.34 -9.75 -4.49
C ASN A 33 3.76 -9.27 -4.23
N TYR A 34 4.08 -8.03 -4.56
CA TYR A 34 5.45 -7.56 -4.39
C TYR A 34 5.73 -7.03 -3.00
N LEU A 35 4.73 -6.69 -2.20
CA LEU A 35 4.95 -6.05 -0.90
C LEU A 35 4.90 -7.05 0.25
N LEU A 36 5.92 -6.98 1.11
CA LEU A 36 6.03 -7.73 2.36
C LEU A 36 6.32 -6.78 3.52
N VAL A 37 5.73 -7.05 4.68
CA VAL A 37 6.13 -6.42 5.94
C VAL A 37 7.36 -7.14 6.46
N ASN A 38 8.49 -6.42 6.58
CA ASN A 38 9.80 -6.92 7.00
C ASN A 38 10.31 -8.15 6.22
N GLY A 39 9.80 -8.38 5.01
CA GLY A 39 10.14 -9.57 4.22
C GLY A 39 9.49 -10.87 4.69
N GLU A 40 8.51 -10.82 5.60
CA GLU A 40 7.97 -12.05 6.23
C GLU A 40 6.53 -12.36 5.83
N ARG A 41 5.67 -11.34 5.73
CA ARG A 41 4.23 -11.53 5.49
C ARG A 41 3.63 -10.48 4.58
N ARG A 42 2.46 -10.80 4.01
CA ARG A 42 1.64 -9.84 3.26
C ARG A 42 1.04 -8.77 4.17
N LEU A 43 0.71 -7.63 3.55
CA LEU A 43 -0.05 -6.55 4.17
C LEU A 43 -1.45 -7.01 4.53
N THR A 44 -1.98 -6.52 5.64
CA THR A 44 -3.41 -6.60 5.97
C THR A 44 -4.20 -5.54 5.20
N GLU A 45 -5.53 -5.67 5.15
CA GLU A 45 -6.43 -4.66 4.60
C GLU A 45 -6.22 -3.28 5.23
N ARG A 46 -5.97 -3.27 6.55
CA ARG A 46 -5.76 -2.04 7.30
C ARG A 46 -4.43 -1.37 6.98
N GLU A 47 -3.36 -2.15 6.87
CA GLU A 47 -2.06 -1.63 6.44
C GLU A 47 -2.12 -1.07 5.02
N MET A 48 -2.82 -1.75 4.10
CA MET A 48 -3.02 -1.25 2.73
C MET A 48 -3.74 0.10 2.70
N LEU A 49 -4.78 0.29 3.52
CA LEU A 49 -5.48 1.57 3.63
C LEU A 49 -4.61 2.68 4.19
N ARG A 50 -3.85 2.39 5.26
CA ARG A 50 -2.92 3.35 5.87
C ARG A 50 -1.85 3.80 4.88
N LEU A 51 -1.29 2.87 4.10
CA LEU A 51 -0.33 3.19 3.04
C LEU A 51 -0.91 4.10 1.96
N GLN A 52 -2.21 4.00 1.67
CA GLN A 52 -2.91 4.87 0.74
C GLN A 52 -3.42 6.17 1.38
N GLY A 53 -3.20 6.37 2.69
CA GLY A 53 -3.60 7.57 3.43
C GLY A 53 -5.06 7.62 3.86
N PHE A 54 -5.77 6.49 3.86
CA PHE A 54 -7.15 6.44 4.35
C PHE A 54 -7.20 6.49 5.88
N SER A 55 -8.30 7.04 6.41
CA SER A 55 -8.60 7.02 7.86
C SER A 55 -8.67 5.59 8.42
N ASP A 56 -8.26 5.44 9.69
CA ASP A 56 -8.38 4.19 10.43
C ASP A 56 -9.84 3.76 10.65
N GLU A 57 -10.78 4.70 10.57
CA GLU A 57 -12.22 4.44 10.65
C GLU A 57 -12.83 3.95 9.32
N PHE A 58 -12.07 4.00 8.21
CA PHE A 58 -12.57 3.59 6.91
C PHE A 58 -12.99 2.11 6.93
N LYS A 59 -14.24 1.81 6.57
CA LYS A 59 -14.78 0.45 6.69
C LYS A 59 -14.13 -0.51 5.70
N ILE A 60 -13.71 -1.68 6.20
CA ILE A 60 -13.27 -2.81 5.37
C ILE A 60 -14.51 -3.66 5.09
N VAL A 61 -14.83 -3.85 3.81
CA VAL A 61 -16.03 -4.58 3.37
C VAL A 61 -15.64 -5.66 2.37
N GLY A 62 -16.16 -6.87 2.58
CA GLY A 62 -15.88 -8.03 1.73
C GLY A 62 -14.64 -8.82 2.16
N SER A 63 -14.15 -9.67 1.27
CA SER A 63 -12.98 -10.52 1.52
C SER A 63 -11.66 -9.78 1.27
N TYR A 64 -10.57 -10.27 1.88
CA TYR A 64 -9.21 -9.78 1.67
C TYR A 64 -8.86 -9.58 0.19
N SER A 65 -9.13 -10.59 -0.65
CA SER A 65 -8.85 -10.55 -2.09
C SER A 65 -9.62 -9.44 -2.82
N THR A 66 -10.88 -9.24 -2.47
CA THR A 66 -11.71 -8.16 -3.03
C THR A 66 -11.20 -6.81 -2.56
N PHE A 67 -10.92 -6.68 -1.26
CA PHE A 67 -10.47 -5.43 -0.67
C PHE A 67 -9.10 -5.00 -1.23
N ARG A 68 -8.16 -5.94 -1.33
CA ARG A 68 -6.87 -5.72 -1.99
C ARG A 68 -7.02 -5.18 -3.41
N ARG A 69 -7.96 -5.72 -4.18
CA ARG A 69 -8.24 -5.25 -5.55
C ARG A 69 -8.81 -3.83 -5.57
N LEU A 70 -9.68 -3.49 -4.62
CA LEU A 70 -10.23 -2.14 -4.48
C LEU A 70 -9.13 -1.13 -4.12
N ILE A 71 -8.35 -1.42 -3.08
CA ILE A 71 -7.31 -0.50 -2.59
C ILE A 71 -6.15 -0.36 -3.57
N GLY A 72 -5.74 -1.45 -4.22
CA GLY A 72 -4.70 -1.42 -5.25
C GLY A 72 -5.11 -0.76 -6.57
N ASN A 73 -6.40 -0.44 -6.76
CA ASN A 73 -6.91 0.38 -7.86
C ASN A 73 -7.31 1.80 -7.40
N SER A 74 -7.15 2.10 -6.11
CA SER A 74 -7.48 3.40 -5.55
C SER A 74 -6.35 4.41 -5.77
N VAL A 75 -6.67 5.68 -5.56
CA VAL A 75 -5.72 6.79 -5.53
C VAL A 75 -5.36 7.10 -4.07
N THR A 76 -4.12 7.47 -3.83
CA THR A 76 -3.64 7.90 -2.51
C THR A 76 -4.32 9.20 -2.09
N ILE A 77 -4.90 9.23 -0.88
CA ILE A 77 -5.61 10.40 -0.33
C ILE A 77 -4.75 11.67 -0.35
N PRO A 78 -3.46 11.67 0.05
CA PRO A 78 -2.64 12.89 0.02
C PRO A 78 -2.49 13.50 -1.37
N CYS A 79 -2.46 12.67 -2.43
CA CYS A 79 -2.38 13.19 -3.80
C CYS A 79 -3.68 13.88 -4.22
N VAL A 80 -4.83 13.32 -3.84
CA VAL A 80 -6.14 13.94 -4.12
C VAL A 80 -6.28 15.26 -3.37
N GLU A 81 -5.89 15.29 -2.09
CA GLU A 81 -5.94 16.48 -1.25
C GLU A 81 -5.12 17.64 -1.85
N ILE A 82 -3.88 17.37 -2.28
CA ILE A 82 -3.02 18.37 -2.92
C ILE A 82 -3.68 18.92 -4.20
N VAL A 83 -4.18 18.05 -5.07
CA VAL A 83 -4.82 18.46 -6.33
C VAL A 83 -6.06 19.31 -6.05
N LEU A 84 -6.90 18.92 -5.08
CA LEU A 84 -8.08 19.68 -4.69
C LEU A 84 -7.71 21.04 -4.11
N ASN A 85 -6.69 21.12 -3.25
CA ASN A 85 -6.22 22.38 -2.70
C ASN A 85 -5.71 23.32 -3.79
N CYS A 86 -4.98 22.82 -4.79
CA CYS A 86 -4.56 23.63 -5.94
C CYS A 86 -5.73 24.14 -6.80
N LEU A 87 -6.84 23.39 -6.88
CA LEU A 87 -8.01 23.78 -7.65
C LEU A 87 -8.91 24.78 -6.92
N LEU A 88 -9.06 24.62 -5.60
CA LEU A 88 -10.00 25.38 -4.77
C LEU A 88 -9.39 26.65 -4.18
N ASN A 89 -8.11 26.62 -3.82
CA ASN A 89 -7.42 27.78 -3.23
C ASN A 89 -6.67 28.60 -4.30
N LYS A 90 -7.40 29.06 -5.32
CA LYS A 90 -6.87 30.10 -6.20
C LYS A 90 -6.59 31.38 -5.43
#